data_AF-A0A835H3Q3-F1
#
_entry.id   AF-A0A835H3Q3-F1
#
_cell.length_a   1.000
_cell.length_b   1.000
_cell.length_c   1.000
_cell.angle_alpha   90.00
_cell.angle_beta   90.00
_cell.angle_gamma   90.00
#
_symmetry.space_group_name_H-M   'P 1'
#
loop_
_entity.id
_entity.type
_entity.pdbx_description
1 polymer ?
#
loop_
_entity_poly.entity_id
_entity_poly.type
_entity_poly.pdbx_seq_one_letter_code
_entity_poly.pdbx_strand_id
1 'polypeptide(L)'
;MISPDDFSKVYLQSLGMSSCFFFNNSPNRVPNIWLIWKTTVATPNMLCCSNQQITVEVDGVLLSIIHAHCSYVNRRQLWMDLHQLSLMNLPWLIIGDFNAYLSYSDKQGGHRPSTVAMSDFRDFVGSNHLMEAPCNGFHFSWWNKQVGRLKILGKLDRMFFNILWSSKYPDGIIRGTQSALRRRLESSWLNTIRRNSKNRSMRLTGG
;
A
#
# COMPACT_ATOMS: atom_id res chain seq x y z
N MET A 1 -9.98 -25.78 7.12
CA MET A 1 -9.73 -24.35 6.82
C MET A 1 -8.53 -23.99 7.69
N ILE A 2 -7.35 -23.73 7.10
CA ILE A 2 -6.15 -23.37 7.87
C ILE A 2 -6.41 -21.97 8.45
N SER A 3 -6.26 -21.78 9.76
CA SER A 3 -6.38 -20.46 10.36
C SER A 3 -5.38 -19.51 9.69
N PRO A 4 -5.71 -18.24 9.42
CA PRO A 4 -4.73 -17.23 9.02
C PRO A 4 -3.48 -17.24 9.92
N ASP A 5 -3.63 -17.63 11.19
CA ASP A 5 -2.55 -17.76 12.17
C ASP A 5 -1.57 -18.91 11.85
N ASP A 6 -2.06 -20.02 11.30
CA ASP A 6 -1.24 -21.20 11.03
C ASP A 6 -0.49 -21.06 9.69
N PHE A 7 -1.16 -20.53 8.66
CA PHE A 7 -0.53 -20.30 7.36
C PHE A 7 0.56 -19.23 7.44
N SER A 8 0.28 -18.11 8.14
CA SER A 8 1.25 -17.05 8.33
C SER A 8 2.43 -17.52 9.16
N LYS A 9 2.23 -18.22 10.29
CA LYS A 9 3.35 -18.71 11.12
C LYS A 9 4.27 -19.66 10.37
N VAL A 10 3.74 -20.65 9.66
CA VAL A 10 4.55 -21.64 8.92
C VAL A 10 5.31 -20.97 7.77
N TYR A 11 4.65 -20.09 7.00
CA TYR A 11 5.29 -19.38 5.92
C TYR A 11 6.35 -18.37 6.43
N LEU A 12 6.04 -17.62 7.48
CA LEU A 12 6.98 -16.66 8.08
C LEU A 12 8.16 -17.36 8.76
N GLN A 13 7.95 -18.52 9.39
CA GLN A 13 9.03 -19.38 9.86
C GLN A 13 9.97 -19.81 8.73
N SER A 14 9.41 -20.19 7.57
CA SER A 14 10.23 -20.56 6.40
C SER A 14 11.08 -19.41 5.85
N LEU A 15 10.68 -18.16 6.11
CA LEU A 15 11.42 -16.94 5.77
C LEU A 15 12.37 -16.47 6.89
N GLY A 16 12.47 -17.19 8.01
CA GLY A 16 13.25 -16.77 9.19
C GLY A 16 12.64 -15.62 9.98
N MET A 17 11.33 -15.37 9.81
CA MET A 17 10.58 -14.23 10.35
C MET A 17 9.53 -14.67 11.39
N SER A 18 9.84 -15.73 12.14
CA SER A 18 8.88 -16.53 12.93
C SER A 18 8.17 -15.79 14.07
N SER A 19 8.55 -14.56 14.42
CA SER A 19 7.98 -13.80 15.55
C SER A 19 7.89 -12.27 15.36
N CYS A 20 8.24 -11.73 14.19
CA CYS A 20 8.36 -10.28 13.98
C CYS A 20 7.28 -9.75 13.04
N PHE A 21 6.05 -9.67 13.53
CA PHE A 21 4.95 -9.12 12.75
C PHE A 21 3.90 -8.39 13.60
N PHE A 22 3.23 -7.44 12.96
CA PHE A 22 1.97 -6.88 13.38
C PHE A 22 0.93 -7.07 12.29
N PHE A 23 -0.32 -7.16 12.69
CA PHE A 23 -1.46 -7.10 11.79
C PHE A 23 -2.52 -6.21 12.40
N ASN A 24 -3.38 -5.66 11.56
CA ASN A 24 -4.45 -4.82 12.06
C ASN A 24 -5.58 -5.67 12.61
N ASN A 25 -5.64 -5.78 13.93
CA ASN A 25 -6.67 -6.53 14.61
C ASN A 25 -7.91 -5.65 14.79
N SER A 26 -9.06 -6.13 14.34
CA SER A 26 -10.36 -5.50 14.60
C SER A 26 -11.37 -6.59 14.92
N PRO A 27 -12.19 -6.43 15.98
CA PRO A 27 -13.24 -7.39 16.30
C PRO A 27 -14.10 -7.64 15.06
N ASN A 28 -14.30 -8.92 14.71
CA ASN A 28 -15.14 -9.37 13.59
C ASN A 28 -14.65 -9.02 12.18
N ARG A 29 -13.36 -8.71 11.99
CA ARG A 29 -12.77 -8.55 10.64
C ARG A 29 -11.47 -9.34 10.48
N VAL A 30 -11.31 -9.91 9.29
CA VAL A 30 -10.04 -10.50 8.87
C VAL A 30 -9.03 -9.37 8.65
N PRO A 31 -7.81 -9.47 9.21
CA PRO A 31 -6.76 -8.48 9.00
C PRO A 31 -6.45 -8.29 7.50
N ASN A 32 -6.30 -7.03 7.08
CA ASN A 32 -5.98 -6.66 5.69
C ASN A 32 -4.63 -5.95 5.55
N ILE A 33 -3.95 -5.65 6.67
CA ILE A 33 -2.62 -5.06 6.69
C ILE A 33 -1.73 -5.93 7.58
N TRP A 34 -0.54 -6.24 7.05
CA TRP A 34 0.49 -7.00 7.76
C TRP A 34 1.79 -6.23 7.66
N LEU A 35 2.41 -5.95 8.79
CA LEU A 35 3.77 -5.44 8.91
C LEU A 35 4.66 -6.57 9.37
N ILE A 36 5.72 -6.86 8.62
CA ILE A 36 6.64 -7.95 8.93
C ILE A 36 8.06 -7.40 8.81
N TRP A 37 8.91 -7.68 9.78
CA TRP A 37 10.30 -7.22 9.80
C TRP A 37 11.27 -8.35 10.17
N LYS A 38 12.55 -8.14 9.87
CA LYS A 38 13.60 -9.10 10.25
C LYS A 38 13.89 -8.96 11.75
N THR A 39 14.26 -10.05 12.40
CA THR A 39 14.69 -10.07 13.81
C THR A 39 15.90 -9.19 14.10
N THR A 40 16.66 -8.81 13.07
CA THR A 40 17.79 -7.88 13.15
C THR A 40 17.37 -6.42 13.30
N VAL A 41 16.09 -6.10 13.08
CA VAL A 41 15.54 -4.74 13.24
C VAL A 41 14.91 -4.64 14.62
N ALA A 42 15.10 -3.50 15.30
CA ALA A 42 14.46 -3.22 16.58
C ALA A 42 12.94 -3.43 16.48
N THR A 43 12.34 -3.98 17.53
CA THR A 43 10.88 -4.20 17.58
C THR A 43 10.15 -2.87 17.47
N PRO A 44 9.31 -2.67 16.44
CA PRO A 44 8.58 -1.42 16.28
C PRO A 44 7.59 -1.17 17.41
N ASN A 45 7.52 0.07 17.87
CA ASN A 45 6.51 0.52 18.81
C ASN A 45 5.21 0.84 18.06
N MET A 46 4.11 0.18 18.42
CA MET A 46 2.81 0.40 17.78
C MET A 46 2.17 1.71 18.25
N LEU A 47 1.99 2.66 17.34
CA LEU A 47 1.35 3.95 17.64
C LEU A 47 -0.12 3.99 17.24
N CYS A 48 -0.46 3.40 16.08
CA CYS A 48 -1.84 3.35 15.62
C CYS A 48 -2.12 2.06 14.86
N CYS A 49 -3.29 1.48 15.11
CA CYS A 49 -3.73 0.26 14.47
C CYS A 49 -5.23 0.36 14.18
N SER A 50 -5.61 0.34 12.90
CA SER A 50 -7.01 0.42 12.46
C SER A 50 -7.24 -0.39 11.20
N ASN A 51 -8.49 -0.49 10.75
CA ASN A 51 -8.85 -1.13 9.49
C ASN A 51 -8.20 -0.50 8.24
N GLN A 52 -7.65 0.71 8.36
CA GLN A 52 -7.07 1.47 7.26
C GLN A 52 -5.56 1.73 7.40
N GLN A 53 -4.98 1.53 8.59
CA GLN A 53 -3.55 1.74 8.82
C GLN A 53 -2.94 0.87 9.92
N ILE A 54 -1.64 0.64 9.79
CA ILE A 54 -0.73 0.32 10.89
C ILE A 54 0.36 1.39 10.88
N THR A 55 0.50 2.14 11.97
CA THR A 55 1.59 3.09 12.16
C THR A 55 2.45 2.67 13.34
N VAL A 56 3.75 2.55 13.10
CA VAL A 56 4.75 2.20 14.09
C VAL A 56 5.86 3.24 14.14
N GLU A 57 6.57 3.26 15.26
CA GLU A 57 7.82 3.99 15.44
C GLU A 57 8.98 3.00 15.61
N VAL A 58 10.08 3.22 14.90
CA VAL A 58 11.32 2.43 14.98
C VAL A 58 12.50 3.39 14.93
N ASP A 59 13.37 3.37 15.94
CA ASP A 59 14.62 4.13 15.98
C ASP A 59 14.46 5.64 15.64
N GLY A 60 13.43 6.26 16.20
CA GLY A 60 13.07 7.66 16.02
C GLY A 60 12.49 7.95 14.63
N VAL A 61 11.86 6.97 13.99
CA VAL A 61 11.29 7.07 12.64
C VAL A 61 9.89 6.51 12.61
N LEU A 62 8.96 7.26 12.01
CA LEU A 62 7.59 6.82 11.80
C LEU A 62 7.45 6.06 10.48
N LEU A 63 6.77 4.92 10.54
CA LEU A 63 6.34 4.14 9.38
C LEU A 63 4.83 3.91 9.43
N SER A 64 4.11 4.45 8.46
CA SER A 64 2.67 4.24 8.29
C SER A 64 2.40 3.38 7.06
N ILE A 65 1.72 2.24 7.28
CA ILE A 65 1.33 1.29 6.24
C ILE A 65 -0.18 1.39 6.03
N ILE A 66 -0.58 1.70 4.80
CA ILE A 66 -1.94 2.11 4.49
C ILE A 66 -2.66 1.07 3.62
N HIS A 67 -3.90 0.77 4.00
CA HIS A 67 -4.90 0.14 3.13
C HIS A 67 -6.20 0.92 3.30
N ALA A 68 -6.30 2.05 2.60
CA ALA A 68 -7.41 2.97 2.75
C ALA A 68 -8.70 2.38 2.16
N HIS A 69 -9.83 2.80 2.71
CA HIS A 69 -11.15 2.36 2.26
C HIS A 69 -11.49 2.93 0.87
N CYS A 70 -12.29 2.22 0.06
CA CYS A 70 -12.68 2.69 -1.28
C CYS A 70 -13.63 3.90 -1.26
N SER A 71 -14.48 4.01 -0.24
CA SER A 71 -15.33 5.20 0.00
C SER A 71 -14.51 6.36 0.58
N TYR A 72 -14.57 7.52 -0.09
CA TYR A 72 -13.85 8.72 0.33
C TYR A 72 -14.31 9.25 1.69
N VAL A 73 -15.58 9.07 2.05
CA VAL A 73 -16.13 9.49 3.35
C VAL A 73 -15.42 8.75 4.48
N ASN A 74 -15.24 7.43 4.35
CA ASN A 74 -14.57 6.62 5.36
C ASN A 74 -13.06 6.90 5.43
N ARG A 75 -12.44 7.39 4.34
CA ARG A 75 -11.02 7.78 4.34
C ARG A 75 -10.75 9.05 5.13
N ARG A 76 -11.75 9.91 5.38
CA ARG A 76 -11.54 11.15 6.14
C ARG A 76 -11.00 10.88 7.54
N GLN A 77 -11.47 9.82 8.20
CA GLN A 77 -10.92 9.41 9.50
C GLN A 77 -9.43 9.06 9.40
N LEU A 78 -9.04 8.31 8.36
CA LEU A 78 -7.64 7.98 8.12
C LEU A 78 -6.79 9.25 7.96
N TRP A 79 -7.25 10.24 7.19
CA TRP A 79 -6.51 11.50 7.01
C TRP A 79 -6.35 12.28 8.31
N MET A 80 -7.38 12.33 9.15
CA MET A 80 -7.31 12.96 10.47
C MET A 80 -6.32 12.24 11.39
N ASP A 81 -6.38 10.92 11.45
CA ASP A 81 -5.47 10.12 12.29
C ASP A 81 -4.01 10.31 11.86
N LEU A 82 -3.74 10.27 10.55
CA LEU A 82 -2.40 10.51 9.99
C LEU A 82 -1.94 11.95 10.25
N HIS A 83 -2.83 12.93 10.20
CA HIS A 83 -2.49 14.30 10.55
C HIS A 83 -2.04 14.44 12.01
N GLN A 84 -2.72 13.78 12.96
CA GLN A 84 -2.28 13.78 14.36
C GLN A 84 -0.88 13.17 14.52
N LEU A 85 -0.58 12.09 13.80
CA LEU A 85 0.75 11.47 13.81
C LEU A 85 1.84 12.40 13.24
N SER A 86 1.50 13.25 12.27
CA SER A 86 2.44 14.24 11.70
C SER A 86 2.97 15.23 12.75
N LEU A 87 2.17 15.52 13.79
CA LEU A 87 2.51 16.47 14.85
C LEU A 87 3.66 16.00 15.74
N MET A 88 3.99 14.70 15.70
CA MET A 88 5.17 14.15 16.38
C MET A 88 6.49 14.69 15.81
N ASN A 89 6.47 15.29 14.62
CA ASN A 89 7.62 15.94 13.99
C ASN A 89 8.86 15.03 13.89
N LEU A 90 8.64 13.77 13.52
CA LEU A 90 9.67 12.76 13.28
C LEU A 90 9.88 12.53 11.77
N PRO A 91 11.06 12.01 11.34
CA PRO A 91 11.21 11.40 10.02
C PRO A 91 10.08 10.41 9.75
N TRP A 92 9.32 10.63 8.69
CA TRP A 92 8.10 9.86 8.43
C TRP A 92 8.04 9.33 7.02
N LEU A 93 7.78 8.02 6.91
CA LEU A 93 7.47 7.32 5.67
C LEU A 93 6.05 6.77 5.73
N ILE A 94 5.27 7.04 4.69
CA ILE A 94 3.91 6.52 4.51
C ILE A 94 3.89 5.72 3.22
N ILE A 95 3.43 4.49 3.26
CA ILE A 95 3.37 3.62 2.08
C ILE A 95 2.09 2.80 2.08
N GLY A 96 1.51 2.58 0.91
CA GLY A 96 0.43 1.62 0.76
C GLY A 96 -0.57 2.00 -0.32
N ASP A 97 -1.75 1.40 -0.22
CA ASP A 97 -2.87 1.62 -1.12
C ASP A 97 -3.80 2.68 -0.54
N PHE A 98 -3.80 3.87 -1.16
CA PHE A 98 -4.56 5.02 -0.69
C PHE A 98 -6.00 5.02 -1.23
N ASN A 99 -6.33 4.17 -2.21
CA ASN A 99 -7.62 4.16 -2.91
C ASN A 99 -8.09 5.58 -3.33
N ALA A 100 -7.15 6.48 -3.62
CA ALA A 100 -7.38 7.89 -3.88
C ALA A 100 -6.46 8.40 -5.00
N TYR A 101 -6.99 9.33 -5.78
CA TYR A 101 -6.28 9.98 -6.89
C TYR A 101 -5.87 11.39 -6.46
N LEU A 102 -4.66 11.83 -6.79
CA LEU A 102 -4.24 13.22 -6.57
C LEU A 102 -4.67 14.13 -7.74
N SER A 103 -4.76 13.55 -8.92
CA SER A 103 -4.99 14.22 -10.20
C SER A 103 -5.82 13.35 -11.15
N TYR A 104 -6.39 13.98 -12.18
CA TYR A 104 -7.09 13.24 -13.24
C TYR A 104 -6.15 12.32 -14.03
N SER A 105 -4.87 12.67 -14.17
CA SER A 105 -3.87 11.83 -14.85
C SER A 105 -3.60 10.51 -14.13
N ASP A 106 -3.92 10.42 -12.83
CA ASP A 106 -3.76 9.19 -12.06
C ASP A 106 -4.79 8.10 -12.43
N LYS A 107 -5.77 8.42 -13.29
CA LYS A 107 -6.79 7.49 -13.75
C LYS A 107 -6.97 7.55 -15.27
N GLN A 108 -6.99 6.38 -15.90
CA GLN A 108 -7.30 6.25 -17.32
C GLN A 108 -8.54 5.36 -17.52
N GLY A 109 -9.48 5.79 -18.37
CA GLY A 109 -10.73 5.08 -18.65
C GLY A 109 -11.80 5.24 -17.56
N GLY A 110 -13.02 4.78 -17.84
CA GLY A 110 -14.18 4.87 -16.93
C GLY A 110 -14.60 6.31 -16.58
N HIS A 111 -15.42 6.45 -15.53
CA HIS A 111 -15.89 7.77 -15.06
C HIS A 111 -14.78 8.62 -14.44
N ARG A 112 -14.92 9.95 -14.52
CA ARG A 112 -13.99 10.87 -13.85
C ARG A 112 -14.02 10.64 -12.33
N PRO A 113 -12.85 10.70 -11.64
CA PRO A 113 -12.80 10.70 -10.19
C PRO A 113 -13.62 11.85 -9.58
N SER A 114 -14.14 11.65 -8.37
CA SER A 114 -14.78 12.71 -7.59
C SER A 114 -13.78 13.81 -7.25
N THR A 115 -14.12 15.06 -7.57
CA THR A 115 -13.30 16.23 -7.25
C THR A 115 -13.13 16.43 -5.75
N VAL A 116 -14.19 16.19 -4.98
CA VAL A 116 -14.17 16.26 -3.51
C VAL A 116 -13.19 15.23 -2.95
N ALA A 117 -13.28 13.97 -3.42
CA ALA A 117 -12.39 12.91 -2.95
C ALA A 117 -10.91 13.17 -3.29
N MET A 118 -10.64 13.83 -4.43
CA MET A 118 -9.28 14.24 -4.79
C MET A 118 -8.81 15.45 -3.95
N SER A 119 -9.71 16.41 -3.65
CA SER A 119 -9.38 17.55 -2.78
C SER A 119 -9.00 17.07 -1.39
N ASP A 120 -9.85 16.27 -0.75
CA ASP A 120 -9.60 15.72 0.59
C ASP A 120 -8.21 15.06 0.69
N PHE A 121 -7.80 14.32 -0.36
CA PHE A 121 -6.50 13.66 -0.38
C PHE A 121 -5.35 14.63 -0.64
N ARG A 122 -5.54 15.63 -1.50
CA ARG A 122 -4.52 16.66 -1.78
C ARG A 122 -4.31 17.57 -0.57
N ASP A 123 -5.39 17.90 0.14
CA ASP A 123 -5.37 18.70 1.35
C ASP A 123 -4.65 17.95 2.47
N PHE A 124 -4.87 16.64 2.60
CA PHE A 124 -4.07 15.78 3.48
C PHE A 124 -2.57 15.83 3.12
N VAL A 125 -2.21 15.60 1.86
CA VAL A 125 -0.79 15.61 1.44
C VAL A 125 -0.15 16.99 1.68
N GLY A 126 -0.83 18.06 1.32
CA GLY A 126 -0.34 19.44 1.45
C GLY A 126 -0.21 19.90 2.90
N SER A 127 -1.23 19.67 3.72
CA SER A 127 -1.25 20.11 5.13
C SER A 127 -0.20 19.41 6.00
N ASN A 128 0.28 18.25 5.57
CA ASN A 128 1.31 17.47 6.26
C ASN A 128 2.70 17.61 5.59
N HIS A 129 2.85 18.52 4.62
CA HIS A 129 4.09 18.78 3.88
C HIS A 129 4.75 17.50 3.33
N LEU A 130 3.92 16.61 2.79
CA LEU A 130 4.34 15.31 2.29
C LEU A 130 4.80 15.42 0.84
N MET A 131 5.93 14.77 0.54
CA MET A 131 6.47 14.62 -0.80
C MET A 131 6.19 13.21 -1.31
N GLU A 132 5.66 13.11 -2.52
CA GLU A 132 5.48 11.81 -3.17
C GLU A 132 6.82 11.30 -3.71
N ALA A 133 7.13 10.03 -3.43
CA ALA A 133 8.32 9.41 -3.98
C ALA A 133 8.18 9.16 -5.50
N PRO A 134 9.26 9.37 -6.27
CA PRO A 134 9.22 9.20 -7.72
C PRO A 134 8.91 7.74 -8.09
N CYS A 135 8.00 7.56 -9.04
CA CYS A 135 7.70 6.25 -9.60
C CYS A 135 8.53 6.06 -10.87
N ASN A 136 9.63 5.33 -10.80
CA ASN A 136 10.42 4.98 -11.97
C ASN A 136 9.79 3.76 -12.65
N GLY A 137 9.12 3.98 -13.79
CA GLY A 137 8.52 2.92 -14.61
C GLY A 137 7.00 2.97 -14.66
N PHE A 138 6.33 2.07 -13.93
CA PHE A 138 4.88 1.85 -14.04
C PHE A 138 4.07 2.89 -13.25
N HIS A 139 3.61 3.94 -13.94
CA HIS A 139 2.78 4.99 -13.35
C HIS A 139 1.50 4.47 -12.69
N PHE A 140 0.87 3.42 -13.24
CA PHE A 140 -0.37 2.85 -12.70
C PHE A 140 -0.09 1.59 -11.86
N SER A 141 -0.77 1.46 -10.72
CA SER A 141 -0.62 0.34 -9.79
C SER A 141 -1.82 -0.61 -9.78
N TRP A 142 -2.95 -0.19 -10.36
CA TRP A 142 -4.19 -0.95 -10.41
C TRP A 142 -4.80 -0.95 -11.81
N TRP A 143 -5.50 -2.04 -12.15
CA TRP A 143 -6.35 -2.13 -13.34
C TRP A 143 -7.52 -3.07 -13.13
N ASN A 144 -8.62 -2.83 -13.87
CA ASN A 144 -9.87 -3.60 -13.73
C ASN A 144 -9.88 -4.95 -14.46
N LYS A 145 -8.75 -5.40 -15.03
CA LYS A 145 -8.62 -6.64 -15.81
C LYS A 145 -9.46 -6.72 -17.09
N GLN A 146 -9.96 -5.59 -17.58
CA GLN A 146 -10.69 -5.51 -18.84
C GLN A 146 -9.79 -4.95 -19.95
N VAL A 147 -10.23 -5.13 -21.20
CA VAL A 147 -9.50 -4.75 -22.41
C VAL A 147 -10.30 -3.75 -23.24
N GLY A 148 -9.63 -3.08 -24.17
CA GLY A 148 -10.25 -2.11 -25.07
C GLY A 148 -10.87 -0.93 -24.31
N ARG A 149 -12.07 -0.51 -24.74
CA ARG A 149 -12.77 0.68 -24.21
C ARG A 149 -13.18 0.56 -22.74
N LEU A 150 -13.28 -0.66 -22.21
CA LEU A 150 -13.66 -0.89 -20.82
C LEU A 150 -12.44 -0.97 -19.88
N LYS A 151 -11.22 -0.89 -20.41
CA LYS A 151 -9.99 -0.90 -19.61
C LYS A 151 -9.94 0.34 -18.72
N ILE A 152 -9.75 0.12 -17.42
CA ILE A 152 -9.51 1.18 -16.44
C ILE A 152 -8.17 0.94 -15.77
N LEU A 153 -7.34 1.98 -15.70
CA LEU A 153 -6.07 2.01 -14.96
C LEU A 153 -6.13 3.07 -13.86
N GLY A 154 -5.45 2.81 -12.75
CA GLY A 154 -5.38 3.73 -11.62
C GLY A 154 -4.03 3.69 -10.90
N LYS A 155 -3.56 4.85 -10.43
CA LYS A 155 -2.41 5.00 -9.53
C LYS A 155 -2.92 5.15 -8.09
N LEU A 156 -3.02 4.01 -7.40
CA LEU A 156 -3.60 3.91 -6.04
C LEU A 156 -2.54 3.63 -4.96
N ASP A 157 -1.50 2.87 -5.31
CA ASP A 157 -0.38 2.59 -4.43
C ASP A 157 0.63 3.74 -4.51
N ARG A 158 0.97 4.34 -3.37
CA ARG A 158 1.88 5.48 -3.28
C ARG A 158 2.82 5.33 -2.10
N MET A 159 3.90 6.10 -2.15
CA MET A 159 4.82 6.29 -1.05
C MET A 159 5.03 7.79 -0.87
N PHE A 160 4.81 8.27 0.34
CA PHE A 160 5.03 9.66 0.74
C PHE A 160 6.03 9.72 1.88
N PHE A 161 6.75 10.83 1.97
CA PHE A 161 7.66 11.09 3.07
C PHE A 161 7.72 12.59 3.37
N ASN A 162 8.09 12.95 4.59
CA ASN A 162 8.32 14.36 4.95
C ASN A 162 9.79 14.77 4.77
N ILE A 163 10.08 16.07 4.95
CA ILE A 163 11.43 16.62 4.77
C ILE A 163 12.46 16.01 5.73
N LEU A 164 12.03 15.64 6.94
CA LEU A 164 12.87 15.02 7.95
C LEU A 164 13.35 13.63 7.52
N TRP A 165 12.47 12.84 6.88
CA TRP A 165 12.86 11.57 6.25
C TRP A 165 13.91 11.78 5.16
N SER A 166 13.68 12.73 4.25
CA SER A 166 14.62 13.02 3.17
C SER A 166 15.99 13.46 3.69
N SER A 167 16.00 14.20 4.80
CA SER A 167 17.24 14.67 5.44
C SER A 167 18.00 13.53 6.12
N LYS A 168 17.29 12.60 6.78
CA LYS A 168 17.89 11.43 7.43
C LYS A 168 18.35 10.36 6.44
N TYR A 169 17.64 10.21 5.30
CA TYR A 169 17.87 9.16 4.31
C TYR A 169 17.90 9.69 2.87
N PRO A 170 18.93 10.48 2.48
CA PRO A 170 18.99 11.11 1.15
C PRO A 170 18.94 10.10 0.00
N ASP A 171 19.52 8.91 0.15
CA ASP A 171 19.50 7.84 -0.87
C ASP A 171 18.32 6.85 -0.72
N GLY A 172 17.57 6.91 0.39
CA GLY A 172 16.56 5.91 0.74
C GLY A 172 15.36 5.88 -0.22
N ILE A 173 15.07 7.04 -0.82
CA ILE A 173 13.91 7.26 -1.69
C ILE A 173 14.03 6.49 -3.02
N ILE A 174 15.25 6.34 -3.55
CA ILE A 174 15.51 5.71 -4.85
C ILE A 174 15.44 4.17 -4.77
N ARG A 175 15.85 3.58 -3.64
CA ARG A 175 15.89 2.11 -3.47
C ARG A 175 14.53 1.52 -3.04
N GLY A 176 13.75 2.26 -2.24
CA GLY A 176 12.45 1.80 -1.73
C GLY A 176 11.34 1.72 -2.78
N THR A 177 11.27 2.73 -3.66
CA THR A 177 10.26 2.84 -4.74
C THR A 177 10.38 1.71 -5.77
N GLN A 178 11.60 1.33 -6.14
CA GLN A 178 11.85 0.24 -7.10
C GLN A 178 11.43 -1.15 -6.58
N SER A 179 11.47 -1.36 -5.26
CA SER A 179 11.32 -2.69 -4.66
C SER A 179 9.89 -3.01 -4.21
N ALA A 180 9.13 -2.00 -3.78
CA ALA A 180 7.78 -2.18 -3.23
C ALA A 180 6.69 -2.25 -4.31
N LEU A 181 6.71 -1.33 -5.28
CA LEU A 181 5.70 -1.27 -6.36
C LEU A 181 5.90 -2.38 -7.40
N ARG A 182 7.15 -2.76 -7.69
CA ARG A 182 7.50 -3.77 -8.69
C ARG A 182 6.93 -5.16 -8.38
N ARG A 183 6.95 -5.58 -7.10
CA ARG A 183 6.52 -6.93 -6.69
C ARG A 183 5.01 -7.18 -6.82
N ARG A 184 4.16 -6.15 -6.67
CA ARG A 184 2.70 -6.29 -6.79
C ARG A 184 2.23 -6.38 -8.26
N LEU A 185 2.89 -5.66 -9.16
CA LEU A 185 2.62 -5.74 -10.60
C LEU A 185 3.13 -7.05 -11.19
N GLU A 186 4.33 -7.52 -10.82
CA GLU A 186 4.86 -8.82 -11.28
C GLU A 186 3.97 -9.98 -10.83
N SER A 187 3.50 -9.99 -9.58
CA SER A 187 2.58 -11.02 -9.10
C SER A 187 1.21 -10.96 -9.78
N SER A 188 0.67 -9.77 -10.10
CA SER A 188 -0.57 -9.66 -10.89
C SER A 188 -0.37 -10.06 -12.36
N TRP A 189 0.78 -9.76 -12.98
CA TRP A 189 1.11 -10.12 -14.36
C TRP A 189 1.36 -11.62 -14.51
N LEU A 190 2.18 -12.22 -13.64
CA LEU A 190 2.46 -13.66 -13.64
C LEU A 190 1.18 -14.48 -13.43
N ASN A 191 0.26 -14.01 -12.58
CA ASN A 191 -1.03 -14.64 -12.38
C ASN A 191 -1.94 -14.56 -13.62
N THR A 192 -1.87 -13.48 -14.40
CA THR A 192 -2.58 -13.35 -15.68
C THR A 192 -2.00 -14.29 -16.74
N ILE A 193 -0.67 -14.40 -16.85
CA ILE A 193 -0.02 -15.32 -17.79
C ILE A 193 -0.38 -16.78 -17.45
N ARG A 194 -0.34 -17.16 -16.17
CA ARG A 194 -0.72 -18.51 -15.71
C ARG A 194 -2.19 -18.84 -15.95
N ARG A 195 -3.11 -17.86 -15.89
CA ARG A 195 -4.53 -18.06 -16.21
C ARG A 195 -4.75 -18.21 -17.71
N ASN A 196 -4.07 -17.40 -18.52
CA ASN A 196 -4.17 -17.49 -19.98
C ASN A 196 -3.52 -18.76 -20.55
N SER A 197 -2.45 -19.28 -19.92
CA SER A 197 -1.85 -20.57 -20.31
C SER A 197 -2.76 -21.76 -19.97
N LYS A 198 -3.44 -21.74 -18.80
CA LYS A 198 -4.44 -22.76 -18.45
C LYS A 198 -5.66 -22.74 -19.37
N ASN A 199 -6.14 -21.56 -19.77
CA ASN A 199 -7.25 -21.42 -20.71
C ASN A 199 -6.90 -21.84 -22.15
N ARG A 200 -5.61 -21.77 -22.55
CA ARG A 200 -5.13 -22.36 -23.81
C ARG A 200 -5.02 -23.88 -23.73
N SER A 201 -4.60 -24.44 -22.59
CA SER A 201 -4.53 -25.89 -22.39
C SER A 201 -5.90 -26.57 -22.43
N MET A 202 -6.95 -25.93 -21.91
CA MET A 202 -8.32 -26.48 -21.96
C MET A 202 -8.98 -26.45 -23.34
N ARG A 203 -8.48 -25.64 -24.29
CA ARG A 203 -9.00 -25.62 -25.67
C ARG A 203 -8.39 -26.68 -26.58
N LEU A 204 -7.34 -27.38 -26.13
CA LEU A 204 -6.65 -28.41 -26.92
C LEU A 204 -7.01 -29.84 -26.50
N THR A 205 -7.88 -30.01 -25.49
CA THR A 205 -8.32 -31.33 -24.98
C THR A 205 -9.84 -31.54 -25.09
N GLY A 206 -10.53 -30.72 -25.90
CA GLY A 206 -11.97 -30.79 -26.12
C GLY A 206 -12.31 -30.76 -27.60
N GLY A 207 -11.85 -31.79 -28.31
CA GLY A 207 -12.16 -32.10 -29.71
C GLY A 207 -12.19 -33.61 -29.88
#